data_AF-A0A443YUZ9-F1
#
_entry.id   AF-A0A443YUZ9-F1
#
_cell.length_a   1.000
_cell.length_b   1.000
_cell.length_c   1.000
_cell.angle_alpha   90.00
_cell.angle_beta   90.00
_cell.angle_gamma   90.00
#
_symmetry.space_group_name_H-M   'P 1'
#
loop_
_entity.id
_entity.type
_entity.pdbx_description
1 polymer ?
#
loop_
_entity_poly.entity_id
_entity_poly.type
_entity_poly.pdbx_seq_one_letter_code
_entity_poly.pdbx_strand_id
1 'polypeptide(L)'
;MKKILFLLFLCTKTIFAFAQTTEEYIEEYADVAKDLMEEHHIPASIILGVAIHESAAGKSKIARYLNNHFGIKGKNSSTEIRSSYKDFPTVDSSYNHFIAFLKSRSHFNALFDKYDQYDFKAWARGIQRGGYARSRTWATQVIALIKKYELFQYDNRPEDYVEPVDPKPVYRSKKKSGRTYTVKQGDNLGIIAKRNKTTVKAIKNKNGLKSNALKPGQKLKL
;
A
#
# COMPACT_ATOMS: atom_id res chain seq x y z
N MET A 1 -34.48 -51.90 -45.88
CA MET A 1 -33.88 -50.56 -45.66
C MET A 1 -34.18 -50.11 -44.23
N LYS A 2 -33.22 -50.22 -43.31
CA LYS A 2 -33.39 -49.78 -41.91
C LYS A 2 -32.76 -48.38 -41.76
N LYS A 3 -33.56 -47.38 -41.42
CA LYS A 3 -33.08 -46.01 -41.13
C LYS A 3 -32.61 -45.96 -39.68
N ILE A 4 -31.31 -45.77 -39.47
CA ILE A 4 -30.71 -45.54 -38.15
C ILE A 4 -30.83 -44.04 -37.85
N LEU A 5 -31.55 -43.70 -36.77
CA LEU A 5 -31.69 -42.34 -36.26
C LEU A 5 -30.52 -42.07 -35.31
N PHE A 6 -29.57 -41.23 -35.72
CA PHE A 6 -28.48 -40.75 -34.87
C PHE A 6 -29.02 -39.65 -33.95
N LEU A 7 -29.18 -39.96 -32.66
CA LEU A 7 -29.56 -38.97 -31.65
C LEU A 7 -28.30 -38.21 -31.21
N LEU A 8 -28.13 -36.99 -31.71
CA LEU A 8 -27.07 -36.07 -31.29
C LEU A 8 -27.40 -35.54 -29.89
N PHE A 9 -26.69 -35.99 -28.87
CA PHE A 9 -26.81 -35.47 -27.51
C PHE A 9 -26.02 -34.16 -27.40
N LEU A 10 -26.68 -33.03 -27.70
CA LEU A 10 -26.09 -31.70 -27.54
C LEU A 10 -26.08 -31.35 -26.04
N CYS A 11 -24.99 -31.69 -25.35
CA CYS A 11 -24.75 -31.25 -23.97
C CYS A 11 -24.47 -29.74 -23.98
N THR A 12 -25.51 -28.93 -23.87
CA THR A 12 -25.36 -27.50 -23.60
C THR A 12 -24.87 -27.33 -22.17
N LYS A 13 -23.54 -27.23 -22.00
CA LYS A 13 -22.97 -26.76 -20.74
C LYS A 13 -23.37 -25.29 -20.58
N THR A 14 -24.40 -25.04 -19.79
CA THR A 14 -24.69 -23.71 -19.27
C THR A 14 -23.55 -23.32 -18.35
N ILE A 15 -22.61 -22.52 -18.86
CA ILE A 15 -21.54 -21.94 -18.05
C ILE A 15 -22.18 -20.85 -17.18
N PHE A 16 -22.50 -21.18 -15.94
CA PHE A 16 -22.74 -20.17 -14.93
C PHE A 16 -21.40 -19.48 -14.65
N ALA A 17 -21.27 -18.21 -15.04
CA ALA A 17 -20.10 -17.40 -14.71
C ALA A 17 -20.15 -17.06 -13.21
N PHE A 18 -19.54 -17.90 -12.39
CA PHE A 18 -19.27 -17.55 -11.00
C PHE A 18 -18.25 -16.40 -10.95
N ALA A 19 -18.43 -15.47 -10.02
CA ALA A 19 -17.50 -14.37 -9.84
C ALA A 19 -16.18 -14.91 -9.27
N GLN A 20 -15.06 -14.63 -9.96
CA GLN A 20 -13.73 -15.09 -9.56
C GLN A 20 -13.42 -14.75 -8.09
N THR A 21 -13.04 -15.77 -7.34
CA THR A 21 -12.56 -15.66 -5.96
C THR A 21 -11.11 -15.19 -5.94
N THR A 22 -10.62 -14.72 -4.79
CA THR A 22 -9.21 -14.31 -4.70
C THR A 22 -8.28 -15.52 -4.76
N GLU A 23 -8.73 -16.65 -4.23
CA GLU A 23 -8.06 -17.94 -4.22
C GLU A 23 -7.87 -18.48 -5.64
N GLU A 24 -8.92 -18.46 -6.47
CA GLU A 24 -8.82 -18.81 -7.90
C GLU A 24 -7.84 -17.88 -8.65
N TYR A 25 -7.85 -16.58 -8.34
CA TYR A 25 -6.88 -15.65 -8.91
C TYR A 25 -5.44 -15.98 -8.49
N ILE A 26 -5.24 -16.39 -7.24
CA ILE A 26 -3.92 -16.79 -6.74
C ILE A 26 -3.46 -18.05 -7.47
N GLU A 27 -4.32 -19.07 -7.59
CA GLU A 27 -4.01 -20.31 -8.32
C GLU A 27 -3.62 -20.04 -9.77
N GLU A 28 -4.34 -19.12 -10.44
CA GLU A 28 -4.08 -18.74 -11.83
C GLU A 28 -2.71 -18.06 -12.04
N TYR A 29 -2.26 -17.22 -11.10
CA TYR A 29 -1.07 -16.36 -11.31
C TYR A 29 0.13 -16.67 -10.39
N ALA A 30 0.03 -17.67 -9.50
CA ALA A 30 1.11 -18.00 -8.58
C ALA A 30 2.40 -18.38 -9.30
N ASP A 31 2.32 -19.20 -10.35
CA ASP A 31 3.52 -19.63 -11.08
C ASP A 31 4.19 -18.48 -11.82
N VAL A 32 3.42 -17.59 -12.47
CA VAL A 32 3.97 -16.37 -13.09
C VAL A 32 4.69 -15.49 -12.05
N ALA A 33 4.14 -15.37 -10.85
CA ALA A 33 4.78 -14.60 -9.78
C ALA A 33 6.05 -15.27 -9.23
N LYS A 34 6.07 -16.61 -9.17
CA LYS A 34 7.26 -17.38 -8.77
C LYS A 34 8.38 -17.28 -9.80
N ASP A 35 8.06 -17.42 -11.09
CA ASP A 35 9.04 -17.29 -12.16
C ASP A 35 9.70 -15.89 -12.14
N LEU A 36 8.88 -14.84 -11.99
CA LEU A 36 9.37 -13.47 -11.87
C LEU A 36 10.18 -13.24 -10.60
N MET A 37 9.82 -13.90 -9.49
CA MET A 37 10.62 -13.85 -8.26
C MET A 37 12.00 -14.47 -8.50
N GLU A 38 12.06 -15.66 -9.07
CA GLU A 38 13.34 -16.35 -9.33
C GLU A 38 14.22 -15.55 -10.29
N GLU A 39 13.63 -14.97 -11.34
CA GLU A 39 14.37 -14.18 -12.32
C GLU A 39 14.85 -12.83 -11.77
N HIS A 40 14.09 -12.22 -10.84
CA HIS A 40 14.27 -10.81 -10.50
C HIS A 40 14.49 -10.52 -9.02
N HIS A 41 14.51 -11.54 -8.16
CA HIS A 41 14.84 -11.44 -6.73
C HIS A 41 13.92 -10.46 -5.98
N ILE A 42 12.62 -10.54 -6.26
CA ILE A 42 11.53 -9.82 -5.58
C ILE A 42 10.50 -10.84 -5.10
N PRO A 43 9.96 -10.74 -3.87
CA PRO A 43 9.06 -11.78 -3.35
C PRO A 43 7.85 -12.01 -4.26
N ALA A 44 7.54 -13.26 -4.60
CA ALA A 44 6.32 -13.62 -5.33
C ALA A 44 5.06 -13.12 -4.60
N SER A 45 5.09 -13.15 -3.27
CA SER A 45 4.05 -12.62 -2.40
C SER A 45 3.82 -11.13 -2.60
N ILE A 46 4.86 -10.34 -2.93
CA ILE A 46 4.72 -8.92 -3.25
C ILE A 46 4.07 -8.73 -4.61
N ILE A 47 4.48 -9.51 -5.61
CA ILE A 47 3.90 -9.46 -6.95
C ILE A 47 2.39 -9.76 -6.86
N LEU A 48 2.02 -10.90 -6.27
CA LEU A 48 0.62 -11.31 -6.09
C LEU A 48 -0.15 -10.34 -5.20
N GLY A 49 0.41 -9.93 -4.07
CA GLY A 49 -0.25 -9.05 -3.12
C GLY A 49 -0.59 -7.68 -3.72
N VAL A 50 0.32 -7.11 -4.51
CA VAL A 50 0.06 -5.86 -5.24
C VAL A 50 -0.95 -6.10 -6.36
N ALA A 51 -0.80 -7.17 -7.15
CA ALA A 51 -1.73 -7.47 -8.23
C ALA A 51 -3.16 -7.64 -7.72
N ILE A 52 -3.37 -8.38 -6.62
CA ILE A 52 -4.68 -8.57 -5.98
C ILE A 52 -5.23 -7.23 -5.49
N HIS A 53 -4.39 -6.41 -4.83
CA HIS A 53 -4.80 -5.11 -4.29
C HIS A 53 -5.27 -4.14 -5.38
N GLU A 54 -4.50 -4.01 -6.46
CA GLU A 54 -4.75 -3.03 -7.52
C GLU A 54 -5.85 -3.49 -8.49
N SER A 55 -5.94 -4.80 -8.76
CA SER A 55 -6.92 -5.36 -9.69
C SER A 55 -8.26 -5.76 -9.06
N ALA A 56 -8.36 -5.72 -7.72
CA ALA A 56 -9.42 -6.38 -6.95
C ALA A 56 -9.54 -7.87 -7.28
N ALA A 57 -8.40 -8.58 -7.31
CA ALA A 57 -8.27 -9.96 -7.80
C ALA A 57 -8.93 -10.14 -9.18
N GLY A 58 -8.48 -9.36 -10.16
CA GLY A 58 -8.96 -9.41 -11.55
C GLY A 58 -10.33 -8.77 -11.80
N LYS A 59 -11.14 -8.49 -10.77
CA LYS A 59 -12.55 -8.06 -10.95
C LYS A 59 -12.72 -6.61 -11.38
N SER A 60 -11.72 -5.75 -11.18
CA SER A 60 -11.82 -4.34 -11.53
C SER A 60 -12.05 -4.15 -13.04
N LYS A 61 -12.73 -3.06 -13.44
CA LYS A 61 -12.89 -2.73 -14.86
C LYS A 61 -11.53 -2.56 -15.56
N ILE A 62 -10.53 -2.00 -14.85
CA ILE A 62 -9.19 -1.78 -15.40
C ILE A 62 -8.49 -3.12 -15.71
N ALA A 63 -8.58 -4.09 -14.80
CA ALA A 63 -8.05 -5.43 -15.04
C ALA A 63 -8.77 -6.11 -16.21
N ARG A 64 -10.11 -6.19 -16.16
CA ARG A 64 -10.90 -6.93 -17.16
C ARG A 64 -10.81 -6.40 -18.59
N TYR A 65 -10.76 -5.08 -18.77
CA TYR A 65 -10.79 -4.48 -20.11
C TYR A 65 -9.41 -4.12 -20.66
N LEU A 66 -8.39 -4.02 -19.80
CA LEU A 66 -7.05 -3.54 -20.19
C LEU A 66 -5.93 -4.53 -19.83
N ASN A 67 -6.27 -5.67 -19.23
CA ASN A 67 -5.32 -6.61 -18.62
C ASN A 67 -4.32 -5.92 -17.68
N ASN A 68 -4.71 -4.81 -17.05
CA ASN A 68 -3.82 -4.02 -16.20
C ASN A 68 -4.08 -4.34 -14.72
N HIS A 69 -3.27 -5.26 -14.18
CA HIS A 69 -3.46 -5.78 -12.84
C HIS A 69 -2.72 -4.99 -11.76
N PHE A 70 -1.94 -3.97 -12.16
CA PHE A 70 -1.06 -3.20 -11.28
C PHE A 70 -1.44 -1.71 -11.20
N GLY A 71 -2.49 -1.27 -11.89
CA GLY A 71 -2.92 0.13 -11.86
C GLY A 71 -1.91 1.09 -12.52
N ILE A 72 -1.09 0.61 -13.45
CA ILE A 72 -0.05 1.41 -14.10
C ILE A 72 -0.69 2.40 -15.08
N LYS A 73 -0.35 3.68 -14.98
CA LYS A 73 -0.81 4.72 -15.91
C LYS A 73 0.02 4.74 -17.18
N GLY A 74 -0.62 5.07 -18.31
CA GLY A 74 0.07 5.17 -19.59
C GLY A 74 -0.86 5.21 -20.78
N LYS A 75 -0.28 4.99 -21.97
CA LYS A 75 -1.02 4.90 -23.24
C LYS A 75 -2.08 3.80 -23.14
N ASN A 76 -3.28 4.12 -23.59
CA ASN A 76 -4.44 3.23 -23.63
C ASN A 76 -5.03 3.23 -25.05
N SER A 77 -5.08 2.07 -25.69
CA SER A 77 -5.70 1.89 -27.02
C SER A 77 -7.10 1.27 -27.00
N SER A 78 -7.66 0.98 -25.82
CA SER A 78 -8.96 0.32 -25.70
C SER A 78 -10.08 1.18 -26.25
N THR A 79 -10.93 0.56 -27.07
CA THR A 79 -12.19 1.14 -27.55
C THR A 79 -13.35 0.88 -26.59
N GLU A 80 -13.20 -0.02 -25.62
CA GLU A 80 -14.26 -0.43 -24.70
C GLU A 80 -14.38 0.50 -23.48
N ILE A 81 -13.24 0.95 -22.95
CA ILE A 81 -13.22 1.88 -21.81
C ILE A 81 -12.25 3.03 -22.02
N ARG A 82 -12.63 4.23 -21.57
CA ARG A 82 -11.77 5.41 -21.57
C ARG A 82 -11.18 5.62 -20.18
N SER A 83 -9.85 5.52 -20.05
CA SER A 83 -9.15 5.72 -18.77
C SER A 83 -7.73 6.27 -18.97
N SER A 84 -7.06 6.64 -17.87
CA SER A 84 -5.63 7.00 -17.88
C SER A 84 -4.69 5.81 -17.64
N TYR A 85 -5.25 4.61 -17.48
CA TYR A 85 -4.50 3.39 -17.21
C TYR A 85 -4.04 2.76 -18.50
N LYS A 86 -2.81 2.23 -18.47
CA LYS A 86 -2.18 1.55 -19.59
C LYS A 86 -2.94 0.27 -19.95
N ASP A 87 -3.04 -0.06 -21.24
CA ASP A 87 -3.47 -1.38 -21.71
C ASP A 87 -2.28 -2.32 -21.97
N PHE A 88 -2.58 -3.61 -21.79
CA PHE A 88 -1.65 -4.73 -21.92
C PHE A 88 -2.27 -5.82 -22.80
N PRO A 89 -1.48 -6.44 -23.70
CA PRO A 89 -1.96 -7.55 -24.52
C PRO A 89 -2.46 -8.74 -23.70
N THR A 90 -1.76 -9.08 -22.61
CA THR A 90 -2.11 -10.18 -21.69
C THR A 90 -1.90 -9.77 -20.24
N VAL A 91 -2.50 -10.51 -19.32
CA VAL A 91 -2.27 -10.29 -17.88
C VAL A 91 -0.78 -10.45 -17.55
N ASP A 92 -0.13 -11.50 -18.03
CA ASP A 92 1.31 -11.77 -17.86
C ASP A 92 2.18 -10.59 -18.31
N SER A 93 1.82 -9.93 -19.41
CA SER A 93 2.56 -8.75 -19.88
C SER A 93 2.46 -7.57 -18.90
N SER A 94 1.38 -7.48 -18.12
CA SER A 94 1.25 -6.50 -17.04
C SER A 94 2.11 -6.85 -15.81
N TYR A 95 2.26 -8.14 -15.50
CA TYR A 95 3.16 -8.65 -14.45
C TYR A 95 4.62 -8.36 -14.79
N ASN A 96 5.06 -8.72 -16.00
CA ASN A 96 6.39 -8.38 -16.51
C ASN A 96 6.64 -6.86 -16.49
N HIS A 97 5.66 -6.08 -16.92
CA HIS A 97 5.80 -4.62 -16.92
C HIS A 97 5.86 -4.02 -15.52
N PHE A 98 5.20 -4.62 -14.52
CA PHE A 98 5.35 -4.17 -13.13
C PHE A 98 6.81 -4.28 -12.67
N ILE A 99 7.49 -5.40 -12.98
CA ILE A 99 8.91 -5.55 -12.65
C ILE A 99 9.78 -4.56 -13.41
N ALA A 100 9.57 -4.43 -14.72
CA ALA A 100 10.27 -3.44 -15.54
C ALA A 100 10.08 -2.01 -15.00
N PHE A 101 8.87 -1.67 -14.55
CA PHE A 101 8.56 -0.38 -13.94
C PHE A 101 9.39 -0.16 -12.66
N LEU A 102 9.43 -1.13 -11.75
CA LEU A 102 10.23 -1.01 -10.51
C LEU A 102 11.73 -0.86 -10.82
N LYS A 103 12.27 -1.63 -11.76
CA LYS A 103 13.68 -1.55 -12.16
C LYS A 103 14.02 -0.23 -12.87
N SER A 104 13.08 0.35 -13.62
CA SER A 104 13.31 1.59 -14.37
C SER A 104 13.45 2.86 -13.51
N ARG A 105 13.02 2.83 -12.25
CA ARG A 105 12.96 4.03 -11.39
C ARG A 105 13.97 3.87 -10.25
N SER A 106 14.95 4.77 -10.17
CA SER A 106 16.07 4.66 -9.22
C SER A 106 15.65 4.38 -7.77
N HIS A 107 14.60 5.02 -7.26
CA HIS A 107 14.11 4.83 -5.89
C HIS A 107 13.41 3.48 -5.65
N PHE A 108 12.85 2.85 -6.70
CA PHE A 108 12.34 1.47 -6.63
C PHE A 108 13.45 0.46 -6.90
N ASN A 109 14.34 0.75 -7.84
CA ASN A 109 15.47 -0.12 -8.17
C ASN A 109 16.37 -0.35 -6.94
N ALA A 110 16.60 0.70 -6.14
CA ALA A 110 17.34 0.60 -4.88
C ALA A 110 16.71 -0.35 -3.84
N LEU A 111 15.48 -0.85 -4.04
CA LEU A 111 14.89 -1.86 -3.18
C LEU A 111 15.47 -3.25 -3.44
N PHE A 112 15.80 -3.56 -4.69
CA PHE A 112 16.39 -4.85 -5.09
C PHE A 112 17.76 -5.07 -4.44
N ASP A 113 18.54 -4.00 -4.26
CA ASP A 113 19.84 -4.09 -3.59
C ASP A 113 19.72 -4.06 -2.05
N LYS A 114 18.60 -3.57 -1.54
CA LYS A 114 18.46 -3.21 -0.12
C LYS A 114 17.76 -4.27 0.72
N TYR A 115 16.75 -4.92 0.16
CA TYR A 115 15.96 -5.90 0.89
C TYR A 115 16.26 -7.29 0.40
N ASP A 116 16.26 -8.21 1.33
CA ASP A 116 16.24 -9.62 1.03
C ASP A 116 15.00 -9.97 0.19
N GLN A 117 15.15 -10.97 -0.69
CA GLN A 117 14.12 -11.39 -1.64
C GLN A 117 12.89 -12.04 -0.97
N TYR A 118 12.96 -12.30 0.33
CA TYR A 118 11.86 -12.86 1.12
C TYR A 118 11.16 -11.85 2.05
N ASP A 119 11.72 -10.64 2.26
CA ASP A 119 11.16 -9.64 3.19
C ASP A 119 10.04 -8.81 2.56
N PHE A 120 8.89 -9.44 2.32
CA PHE A 120 7.72 -8.80 1.75
C PHE A 120 7.26 -7.55 2.53
N LYS A 121 7.48 -7.49 3.84
CA LYS A 121 7.08 -6.33 4.65
C LYS A 121 7.95 -5.12 4.32
N ALA A 122 9.27 -5.29 4.19
CA ALA A 122 10.17 -4.23 3.81
C ALA A 122 9.95 -3.79 2.36
N TRP A 123 9.71 -4.73 1.45
CA TRP A 123 9.35 -4.46 0.05
C TRP A 123 8.08 -3.62 -0.07
N ALA A 124 6.96 -4.03 0.55
CA ALA A 124 5.70 -3.28 0.48
C ALA A 124 5.86 -1.85 1.04
N ARG A 125 6.57 -1.69 2.17
CA ARG A 125 6.84 -0.36 2.72
C ARG A 125 7.79 0.46 1.85
N GLY A 126 8.75 -0.19 1.20
CA GLY A 126 9.66 0.42 0.24
C GLY A 126 8.92 0.96 -0.97
N ILE A 127 8.07 0.14 -1.59
CA ILE A 127 7.24 0.52 -2.74
C ILE A 127 6.30 1.68 -2.36
N GLN A 128 5.70 1.66 -1.16
CA GLN A 128 4.91 2.80 -0.69
C GLN A 128 5.75 4.07 -0.52
N ARG A 129 6.94 3.97 0.10
CA ARG A 129 7.84 5.12 0.29
C ARG A 129 8.34 5.70 -1.03
N GLY A 130 8.52 4.86 -2.05
CA GLY A 130 8.86 5.29 -3.41
C GLY A 130 7.69 5.98 -4.14
N GLY A 131 6.50 6.02 -3.55
CA GLY A 131 5.37 6.79 -4.10
C GLY A 131 4.53 6.04 -5.11
N TYR A 132 4.54 4.70 -5.09
CA TYR A 132 3.70 3.87 -5.96
C TYR A 132 2.21 4.21 -5.82
N ALA A 133 1.75 4.34 -4.57
CA ALA A 133 0.39 4.73 -4.22
C ALA A 133 0.39 5.97 -3.32
N ARG A 134 -0.61 6.84 -3.49
CA ARG A 134 -0.83 8.00 -2.60
C ARG A 134 -1.34 7.61 -1.22
N SER A 135 -1.94 6.43 -1.09
CA SER A 135 -2.53 5.96 0.16
C SER A 135 -1.46 5.73 1.22
N ARG A 136 -1.70 6.24 2.44
CA ARG A 136 -0.79 6.06 3.58
C ARG A 136 -0.85 4.66 4.19
N THR A 137 -1.88 3.89 3.83
CA THR A 137 -2.15 2.54 4.34
C THR A 137 -1.92 1.46 3.28
N TRP A 138 -1.45 1.83 2.09
CA TRP A 138 -1.28 0.90 0.97
C TRP A 138 -0.40 -0.30 1.35
N ALA A 139 0.77 -0.07 1.93
CA ALA A 139 1.68 -1.13 2.35
C ALA A 139 1.03 -2.02 3.40
N THR A 140 0.29 -1.44 4.36
CA THR A 140 -0.43 -2.21 5.38
C THR A 140 -1.52 -3.09 4.76
N GLN A 141 -2.22 -2.59 3.73
CA GLN A 141 -3.25 -3.34 3.01
C GLN A 141 -2.65 -4.49 2.20
N VAL A 142 -1.54 -4.25 1.48
CA VAL A 142 -0.81 -5.29 0.75
C VAL A 142 -0.28 -6.36 1.71
N ILE A 143 0.37 -5.95 2.81
CA ILE A 143 0.87 -6.87 3.85
C ILE A 143 -0.29 -7.69 4.46
N ALA A 144 -1.45 -7.08 4.68
CA ALA A 144 -2.62 -7.78 5.20
C ALA A 144 -3.15 -8.82 4.22
N LEU A 145 -3.16 -8.53 2.92
CA LEU A 145 -3.53 -9.49 1.88
C LEU A 145 -2.54 -10.65 1.82
N ILE A 146 -1.23 -10.37 1.82
CA ILE A 146 -0.18 -11.39 1.83
C ILE A 146 -0.34 -12.35 3.01
N LYS A 147 -0.62 -11.81 4.20
CA LYS A 147 -0.86 -12.64 5.40
C LYS A 147 -2.16 -13.41 5.34
N LYS A 148 -3.25 -12.77 4.90
CA LYS A 148 -4.59 -13.38 4.85
C LYS A 148 -4.62 -14.59 3.93
N TYR A 149 -3.96 -14.50 2.78
CA TYR A 149 -3.92 -15.55 1.76
C TYR A 149 -2.63 -16.35 1.78
N GLU A 150 -1.81 -16.17 2.83
CA GLU A 150 -0.53 -16.85 3.02
C GLU A 150 0.36 -16.85 1.77
N LEU A 151 0.37 -15.73 1.02
CA LEU A 151 1.07 -15.63 -0.26
C LEU A 151 2.58 -15.80 -0.12
N PHE A 152 3.11 -15.64 1.09
CA PHE A 152 4.50 -15.89 1.41
C PHE A 152 4.93 -17.35 1.22
N GLN A 153 3.98 -18.29 1.12
CA GLN A 153 4.29 -19.69 0.77
C GLN A 153 4.88 -19.82 -0.64
N TYR A 154 4.60 -18.86 -1.52
CA TYR A 154 5.14 -18.82 -2.88
C TYR A 154 6.52 -18.16 -2.96
N ASP A 155 7.06 -17.65 -1.84
CA ASP A 155 8.37 -16.99 -1.82
C ASP A 155 9.56 -17.97 -1.84
N ASN A 156 9.33 -19.29 -1.91
CA ASN A 156 10.38 -20.33 -1.87
C ASN A 156 11.44 -20.10 -0.77
N ARG A 157 10.97 -19.80 0.45
CA ARG A 157 11.84 -19.45 1.57
C ARG A 157 12.57 -20.68 2.10
N PRO A 158 13.84 -20.53 2.54
CA PRO A 158 14.52 -21.56 3.32
C PRO A 158 13.70 -21.94 4.57
N GLU A 159 13.78 -23.20 4.98
CA GLU A 159 13.06 -23.72 6.14
C GLU A 159 13.47 -23.01 7.45
N ASP A 160 14.71 -22.54 7.53
CA ASP A 160 15.28 -21.78 8.64
C ASP A 160 15.10 -20.26 8.50
N TYR A 161 14.31 -19.79 7.52
CA TYR A 161 14.09 -18.37 7.32
C TYR A 161 13.38 -17.72 8.51
N VAL A 162 14.08 -16.79 9.16
CA VAL A 162 13.53 -15.98 10.24
C VAL A 162 13.10 -14.63 9.70
N GLU A 163 11.79 -14.36 9.82
CA GLU A 163 11.23 -13.05 9.52
C GLU A 163 11.99 -11.92 10.23
N PRO A 164 12.47 -10.90 9.50
CA PRO A 164 13.11 -9.75 10.11
C PRO A 164 12.22 -9.13 11.17
N VAL A 165 12.80 -8.92 12.36
CA VAL A 165 12.07 -8.27 13.45
C VAL A 165 11.81 -6.84 13.03
N ASP A 166 10.55 -6.53 12.72
CA ASP A 166 10.12 -5.15 12.51
C ASP A 166 10.57 -4.34 13.72
N PRO A 167 11.46 -3.34 13.57
CA PRO A 167 11.84 -2.51 14.70
C PRO A 167 10.55 -1.88 15.21
N LYS A 168 10.14 -2.26 16.43
CA LYS A 168 8.97 -1.66 17.08
C LYS A 168 9.13 -0.16 16.91
N PRO A 169 8.13 0.56 16.38
CA PRO A 169 8.26 2.00 16.21
C PRO A 169 8.59 2.56 17.58
N VAL A 170 9.84 2.98 17.75
CA VAL A 170 10.22 3.73 18.93
C VAL A 170 9.46 5.02 18.74
N TYR A 171 8.30 5.13 19.40
CA TYR A 171 7.55 6.36 19.50
C TYR A 171 8.45 7.33 20.27
N ARG A 172 9.40 7.95 19.56
CA ARG A 172 10.07 9.15 20.02
C ARG A 172 8.95 10.16 20.14
N SER A 173 8.43 10.33 21.36
CA SER A 173 7.53 11.42 21.66
C SER A 173 8.20 12.66 21.12
N LYS A 174 7.55 13.31 20.15
CA LYS A 174 8.08 14.54 19.56
C LYS A 174 8.20 15.51 20.73
N LYS A 175 9.43 15.72 21.23
CA LYS A 175 9.70 16.63 22.35
C LYS A 175 9.17 17.99 21.91
N LYS A 176 7.97 18.36 22.40
CA LYS A 176 7.41 19.68 22.15
C LYS A 176 8.41 20.65 22.78
N SER A 177 9.26 21.28 21.96
CA SER A 177 10.07 22.41 22.40
C SER A 177 9.07 23.41 22.98
N GLY A 178 9.08 23.59 24.30
CA GLY A 178 8.13 24.45 24.97
C GLY A 178 8.27 25.86 24.42
N ARG A 179 7.24 26.37 23.75
CA ARG A 179 7.21 27.78 23.35
C ARG A 179 7.16 28.60 24.63
N THR A 180 8.00 29.62 24.71
CA THR A 180 8.00 30.57 25.83
C THR A 180 7.56 31.94 25.31
N TYR A 181 6.72 32.64 26.07
CA TYR A 181 6.24 33.98 25.77
C TYR A 181 6.70 34.95 26.85
N THR A 182 7.24 36.10 26.45
CA THR A 182 7.63 37.16 27.38
C THR A 182 6.49 38.16 27.48
N VAL A 183 5.92 38.31 28.67
CA VAL A 183 4.83 39.25 28.97
C VAL A 183 5.26 40.67 28.63
N LYS A 184 4.46 41.38 27.85
CA LYS A 184 4.66 42.80 27.51
C LYS A 184 3.78 43.70 28.37
N GLN A 185 4.12 44.98 28.44
CA GLN A 185 3.27 45.97 29.10
C GLN A 185 1.88 45.96 28.46
N GLY A 186 0.83 45.87 29.29
CA GLY A 186 -0.57 45.77 28.85
C GLY A 186 -1.07 44.35 28.55
N ASP A 187 -0.22 43.31 28.63
CA ASP A 187 -0.69 41.93 28.49
C ASP A 187 -1.46 41.44 29.72
N ASN A 188 -2.45 40.59 29.48
CA ASN A 188 -3.08 39.75 30.50
C ASN A 188 -3.18 38.30 30.02
N LEU A 189 -3.41 37.36 30.95
CA LEU A 189 -3.47 35.92 30.63
C LEU A 189 -4.48 35.58 29.54
N GLY A 190 -5.61 36.29 29.47
CA GLY A 190 -6.64 36.07 28.45
C GLY A 190 -6.16 36.42 27.03
N ILE A 191 -5.51 37.58 26.87
CA ILE A 191 -4.93 38.02 25.61
C ILE A 191 -3.84 37.05 25.14
N ILE A 192 -2.95 36.65 26.06
CA ILE A 192 -1.86 35.71 25.76
C ILE A 192 -2.42 34.33 25.36
N ALA A 193 -3.41 33.83 26.09
CA ALA A 193 -4.07 32.57 25.79
C ALA A 193 -4.71 32.56 24.40
N LYS A 194 -5.49 33.61 24.07
CA LYS A 194 -6.14 33.77 22.77
C LYS A 194 -5.13 33.82 21.62
N ARG A 195 -4.09 34.65 21.74
CA ARG A 195 -3.03 34.78 20.72
C ARG A 195 -2.28 33.47 20.46
N ASN A 196 -2.12 32.64 21.49
CA ASN A 196 -1.35 31.41 21.42
C ASN A 196 -2.21 30.14 21.29
N LYS A 197 -3.51 30.28 21.01
CA LYS A 197 -4.46 29.17 20.85
C LYS A 197 -4.41 28.18 22.02
N THR A 198 -4.35 28.70 23.24
CA THR A 198 -4.36 27.94 24.50
C THR A 198 -5.37 28.55 25.47
N THR A 199 -5.44 28.04 26.71
CA THR A 199 -6.35 28.56 27.74
C THR A 199 -5.58 29.20 28.88
N VAL A 200 -6.22 30.13 29.60
CA VAL A 200 -5.69 30.72 30.83
C VAL A 200 -5.33 29.61 31.83
N LYS A 201 -6.20 28.61 32.00
CA LYS A 201 -5.98 27.46 32.87
C LYS A 201 -4.72 26.67 32.47
N ALA A 202 -4.52 26.41 31.18
CA ALA A 202 -3.34 25.73 30.68
C ALA A 202 -2.05 26.53 30.94
N ILE A 203 -2.07 27.86 30.70
CA ILE A 203 -0.92 28.73 31.00
C ILE A 203 -0.64 28.75 32.51
N LYS A 204 -1.66 28.90 33.35
CA LYS A 204 -1.50 28.92 34.81
C LYS A 204 -0.91 27.62 35.33
N ASN A 205 -1.46 26.48 34.92
CA ASN A 205 -0.97 25.16 35.32
C ASN A 205 0.48 24.93 34.87
N LYS A 206 0.83 25.31 33.64
CA LYS A 206 2.18 25.12 33.09
C LYS A 206 3.24 26.01 33.75
N ASN A 207 2.81 27.11 34.37
CA ASN A 207 3.68 28.10 34.98
C ASN A 207 3.50 28.22 36.51
N GLY A 208 2.71 27.35 37.14
CA GLY A 208 2.45 27.38 38.59
C GLY A 208 1.78 28.65 39.09
N LEU A 209 1.03 29.37 38.24
CA LEU A 209 0.42 30.64 38.61
C LEU A 209 -0.85 30.43 39.43
N LYS A 210 -0.86 30.93 40.67
CA LYS A 210 -2.05 30.90 41.54
C LYS A 210 -3.02 32.04 41.19
N SER A 211 -2.52 33.22 40.86
CA SER A 211 -3.30 34.40 40.48
C SER A 211 -3.21 34.71 38.98
N ASN A 212 -3.92 35.74 38.52
CA ASN A 212 -3.87 36.23 37.14
C ASN A 212 -2.91 37.41 36.95
N ALA A 213 -2.21 37.83 38.02
CA ALA A 213 -1.28 38.95 37.96
C ALA A 213 -0.02 38.55 37.18
N LEU A 214 0.36 39.39 36.22
CA LEU A 214 1.55 39.22 35.39
C LEU A 214 2.44 40.45 35.50
N LYS A 215 3.76 40.25 35.46
CA LYS A 215 4.74 41.35 35.40
C LYS A 215 5.29 41.47 33.98
N PRO A 216 5.42 42.68 33.40
CA PRO A 216 6.17 42.86 32.17
C PRO A 216 7.58 42.24 32.29
N GLY A 217 8.02 41.54 31.25
CA GLY A 217 9.26 40.76 31.22
C GLY A 217 9.15 39.33 31.75
N GLN A 218 8.03 38.94 32.37
CA GLN A 218 7.83 37.57 32.87
C GLN A 218 7.77 36.56 31.72
N LYS A 219 8.50 35.46 31.82
CA LYS A 219 8.48 34.37 30.83
C LYS A 219 7.44 33.32 31.20
N LEU A 220 6.55 33.02 30.26
CA LEU A 220 5.48 32.03 30.38
C LEU A 220 5.69 30.88 29.39
N LYS A 221 5.68 29.65 29.88
CA LYS A 221 5.58 28.45 29.08
C LYS A 221 4.17 28.38 28.46
N LEU A 222 4.08 28.23 27.13
CA LEU A 222 2.85 28.05 26.35
C LEU A 222 2.71 26.60 25.90
#